data_AF-A0AAF0FLT0-F1
#
_entry.id   AF-A0AAF0FLT0-F1
#
_cell.length_a   1.000
_cell.length_b   1.000
_cell.length_c   1.000
_cell.angle_alpha   90.00
_cell.angle_beta   90.00
_cell.angle_gamma   90.00
#
_symmetry.space_group_name_H-M   'P 1'
#
loop_
_entity.id
_entity.type
_entity.pdbx_description
1 polymer ?
#
loop_
_entity_poly.entity_id
_entity_poly.type
_entity_poly.pdbx_seq_one_letter_code
_entity_poly.pdbx_strand_id
1 'polypeptide(L)'
;MKTDDSAILSVDFLAGFTIFLVALIFVINMMPGLLIGVHSSGVDYNAVAYRTSVILAEDPGSPVSPSWELFDEAHKDEIQRLGLSVSSDTPNILSTEKIRKFFNIFDSRQTDDFKFSMQDYRDMAIFGDIPYSFNISLKEVSKPALYTGEPVPKSEYGYMKRLVKVKHYSSADLSGGDLNKTGVNLPSVEQPHNYDCGISFTMKYSELFDKTISPAYRIDPKNEPLMFKITDFSQSLNSTDVKYVTLDKVRFVKDGVEISMPYETIDNKTYFFTIDGVQYNMTPSPPVDMSDKSEIEFELMPTLMFSSEITSTLALQFNFSYEFETNSSNYPIEGEILYSYNSPHITDPYLTDAVMEVCIW
;
A
#
# COMPACT_ATOMS: atom_id res chain seq x y z
N MET A 1 -48.49 77.39 -52.81
CA MET A 1 -48.03 77.17 -51.43
C MET A 1 -47.16 75.93 -51.47
N LYS A 2 -45.84 76.10 -51.64
CA LYS A 2 -44.87 75.00 -51.71
C LYS A 2 -44.53 74.64 -50.26
N THR A 3 -44.96 73.47 -49.81
CA THR A 3 -44.53 72.86 -48.55
C THR A 3 -43.11 72.33 -48.73
N ASP A 4 -42.28 72.59 -47.72
CA ASP A 4 -40.83 72.51 -47.74
C ASP A 4 -40.39 71.09 -47.32
N ASP A 5 -40.23 70.18 -48.29
CA ASP A 5 -39.82 68.77 -48.05
C ASP A 5 -38.46 68.67 -47.33
N SER A 6 -37.64 69.73 -47.40
CA SER A 6 -36.38 69.90 -46.68
C SER A 6 -36.54 69.82 -45.16
N ALA A 7 -37.63 70.38 -44.63
CA ALA A 7 -37.89 70.45 -43.19
C ALA A 7 -38.31 69.08 -42.63
N ILE A 8 -39.09 68.31 -43.40
CA ILE A 8 -39.54 66.96 -43.01
C ILE A 8 -38.35 66.00 -42.92
N LEU A 9 -37.42 66.06 -43.89
CA LEU A 9 -36.23 65.22 -43.91
C LEU A 9 -35.27 65.48 -42.74
N SER A 10 -35.21 66.73 -42.25
CA SER A 10 -34.42 67.11 -41.08
C SER A 10 -35.05 66.68 -39.75
N VAL A 11 -36.39 66.66 -39.66
CA VAL A 11 -37.12 66.23 -38.46
C VAL A 11 -37.09 64.71 -38.31
N ASP A 12 -37.25 63.96 -39.41
CA ASP A 12 -37.17 62.49 -39.38
C ASP A 12 -35.77 61.99 -39.02
N PHE A 13 -34.71 62.68 -39.49
CA PHE A 13 -33.34 62.40 -39.09
C PHE A 13 -33.09 62.69 -37.60
N LEU A 14 -33.58 63.82 -37.09
CA LEU A 14 -33.43 64.18 -35.68
C LEU A 14 -34.19 63.21 -34.77
N ALA A 15 -35.41 62.84 -35.15
CA ALA A 15 -36.21 61.86 -34.43
C ALA A 15 -35.54 60.48 -34.44
N GLY A 16 -35.08 60.02 -35.61
CA GLY A 16 -34.36 58.75 -35.75
C GLY A 16 -33.06 58.72 -34.94
N PHE A 17 -32.28 59.81 -34.96
CA PHE A 17 -31.05 59.93 -34.19
C PHE A 17 -31.30 59.97 -32.67
N THR A 18 -32.38 60.61 -32.24
CA THR A 18 -32.79 60.64 -30.83
C THR A 18 -33.22 59.26 -30.34
N ILE A 19 -34.02 58.55 -31.14
CA ILE A 19 -34.42 57.16 -30.84
C ILE A 19 -33.18 56.27 -30.77
N PHE A 20 -32.25 56.42 -31.71
CA PHE A 20 -30.98 55.69 -31.69
C PHE A 20 -30.15 55.97 -30.43
N LEU A 21 -29.99 57.24 -30.03
CA LEU A 21 -29.25 57.60 -28.83
C LEU A 21 -29.92 57.08 -27.56
N VAL A 22 -31.25 57.16 -27.44
CA VAL A 22 -31.98 56.62 -26.29
C VAL A 22 -31.82 55.11 -26.22
N ALA A 23 -31.93 54.40 -27.35
CA ALA A 23 -31.71 52.95 -27.41
C ALA A 23 -30.25 52.58 -27.04
N LEU A 24 -29.27 53.34 -27.54
CA LEU A 24 -27.85 53.12 -27.23
C LEU A 24 -27.56 53.33 -25.74
N ILE A 25 -28.11 54.38 -25.13
CA ILE A 25 -27.99 54.62 -23.68
C ILE A 25 -28.63 53.47 -22.89
N PHE A 26 -29.78 52.95 -23.35
CA PHE A 26 -30.43 51.80 -22.72
C PHE A 26 -29.56 50.54 -22.77
N VAL A 27 -28.94 50.27 -23.93
CA VAL A 27 -28.01 49.14 -24.10
C VAL A 27 -26.77 49.30 -23.22
N ILE A 28 -26.14 50.48 -23.21
CA ILE A 28 -24.94 50.76 -22.39
C ILE A 28 -25.27 50.63 -20.89
N ASN A 29 -26.46 51.05 -20.45
CA ASN A 29 -26.89 50.89 -19.05
C ASN A 29 -27.23 49.44 -18.68
N MET A 30 -27.58 48.60 -19.66
CA MET A 30 -27.81 47.16 -19.45
C MET A 30 -26.51 46.32 -19.53
N MET A 31 -25.44 46.84 -20.14
CA MET A 31 -24.14 46.15 -20.20
C MET A 31 -23.56 45.80 -18.81
N PRO A 32 -23.59 46.68 -17.79
CA PRO A 32 -23.19 46.32 -16.44
C PRO A 32 -23.98 45.14 -15.87
N GLY A 33 -25.29 45.06 -16.17
CA GLY A 33 -26.16 43.95 -15.73
C GLY A 33 -25.78 42.60 -16.34
N LEU A 34 -25.24 42.60 -17.56
CA LEU A 34 -24.69 41.39 -18.21
C LEU A 34 -23.31 40.99 -17.65
N LEU A 35 -22.53 41.96 -17.15
CA LEU A 35 -21.21 41.73 -16.59
C LEU A 35 -21.23 41.39 -15.09
N ILE A 36 -22.31 41.71 -14.37
CA ILE A 36 -22.51 41.37 -12.94
C ILE A 36 -22.62 39.85 -12.71
N GLY A 37 -22.86 39.05 -13.76
CA GLY A 37 -22.77 37.58 -13.72
C GLY A 37 -21.38 37.00 -14.01
N VAL A 38 -20.39 37.85 -14.33
CA VAL A 38 -18.99 37.44 -14.59
C VAL A 38 -18.09 37.75 -13.40
N HIS A 39 -18.67 37.91 -12.21
CA HIS A 39 -17.94 37.47 -11.03
C HIS A 39 -17.72 35.98 -11.23
N SER A 40 -16.48 35.61 -11.61
CA SER A 40 -15.95 34.27 -11.50
C SER A 40 -16.57 33.65 -10.26
N SER A 41 -17.20 32.48 -10.38
CA SER A 41 -17.23 31.58 -9.23
C SER A 41 -15.79 31.56 -8.73
N GLY A 42 -15.49 32.28 -7.64
CA GLY A 42 -14.15 32.32 -7.09
C GLY A 42 -13.85 30.86 -6.82
N VAL A 43 -12.95 30.28 -7.62
CA VAL A 43 -12.64 28.88 -7.54
C VAL A 43 -12.04 28.71 -6.15
N ASP A 44 -12.81 28.17 -5.21
CA ASP A 44 -12.38 28.07 -3.82
C ASP A 44 -11.43 26.89 -3.70
N TYR A 45 -10.17 27.16 -4.05
CA TYR A 45 -9.10 26.18 -3.96
C TYR A 45 -8.96 25.63 -2.54
N ASN A 46 -9.24 26.43 -1.50
CA ASN A 46 -9.19 25.98 -0.12
C ASN A 46 -10.29 24.97 0.18
N ALA A 47 -11.51 25.17 -0.34
CA ALA A 47 -12.58 24.19 -0.20
C ALA A 47 -12.24 22.86 -0.89
N VAL A 48 -11.64 22.90 -2.07
CA VAL A 48 -11.20 21.68 -2.78
C VAL A 48 -10.08 20.99 -2.01
N ALA A 49 -9.04 21.73 -1.59
CA ALA A 49 -7.94 21.20 -0.78
C ALA A 49 -8.46 20.59 0.54
N TYR A 50 -9.45 21.22 1.19
CA TYR A 50 -10.11 20.69 2.37
C TYR A 50 -10.79 19.36 2.09
N ARG A 51 -11.70 19.29 1.11
CA ARG A 51 -12.42 18.05 0.79
C ARG A 51 -11.48 16.92 0.40
N THR A 52 -10.49 17.18 -0.45
CA THR A 52 -9.48 16.18 -0.82
C THR A 52 -8.69 15.72 0.40
N SER A 53 -8.26 16.63 1.29
CA SER A 53 -7.54 16.25 2.51
C SER A 53 -8.39 15.42 3.47
N VAL A 54 -9.70 15.69 3.57
CA VAL A 54 -10.65 14.91 4.38
C VAL A 54 -10.77 13.51 3.83
N ILE A 55 -11.06 13.38 2.54
CA ILE A 55 -11.28 12.08 1.90
C ILE A 55 -10.03 11.22 2.00
N LEU A 56 -8.85 11.77 1.67
CA LEU A 56 -7.61 10.98 1.74
C LEU A 56 -7.29 10.52 3.17
N ALA A 57 -7.55 11.33 4.19
CA ALA A 57 -7.20 11.00 5.57
C ALA A 57 -8.25 10.17 6.32
N GLU A 58 -9.53 10.29 5.97
CA GLU A 58 -10.63 9.72 6.76
C GLU A 58 -11.41 8.63 6.03
N ASP A 59 -11.39 8.62 4.69
CA ASP A 59 -12.09 7.62 3.87
C ASP A 59 -11.12 6.49 3.48
N PRO A 60 -11.56 5.21 3.52
CA PRO A 60 -10.75 4.09 3.05
C PRO A 60 -10.68 3.97 1.53
N GLY A 61 -11.44 4.77 0.77
CA GLY A 61 -11.58 4.66 -0.67
C GLY A 61 -12.71 3.73 -1.09
N SER A 62 -12.88 3.60 -2.41
CA SER A 62 -13.88 2.74 -3.04
C SER A 62 -13.30 2.08 -4.29
N PRO A 63 -13.46 0.75 -4.45
CA PRO A 63 -14.22 -0.16 -3.59
C PRO A 63 -13.54 -0.51 -2.26
N VAL A 64 -14.34 -0.98 -1.29
CA VAL A 64 -13.86 -1.41 0.04
C VAL A 64 -13.58 -2.91 0.09
N SER A 65 -14.19 -3.71 -0.80
CA SER A 65 -14.03 -5.17 -0.83
C SER A 65 -14.16 -5.72 -2.27
N PRO A 66 -13.07 -6.22 -2.86
CA PRO A 66 -11.68 -6.06 -2.40
C PRO A 66 -11.33 -4.56 -2.31
N SER A 67 -10.40 -4.21 -1.41
CA SER A 67 -9.98 -2.82 -1.26
C SER A 67 -9.22 -2.35 -2.50
N TRP A 68 -9.38 -1.09 -2.88
CA TRP A 68 -8.88 -0.57 -4.17
C TRP A 68 -7.36 -0.74 -4.37
N GLU A 69 -6.58 -0.80 -3.29
CA GLU A 69 -5.13 -1.00 -3.34
C GLU A 69 -4.73 -2.40 -3.84
N LEU A 70 -5.68 -3.33 -3.94
CA LEU A 70 -5.44 -4.69 -4.44
C LEU A 70 -5.63 -4.84 -5.96
N PHE A 71 -6.13 -3.81 -6.64
CA PHE A 71 -6.42 -3.88 -8.09
C PHE A 71 -5.18 -3.71 -8.96
N ASP A 72 -4.96 -4.61 -9.90
CA ASP A 72 -3.88 -4.46 -10.89
C ASP A 72 -4.22 -3.42 -11.97
N GLU A 73 -3.28 -3.17 -12.88
CA GLU A 73 -3.46 -2.13 -13.92
C GLU A 73 -4.69 -2.42 -14.81
N ALA A 74 -5.06 -3.70 -14.98
CA ALA A 74 -6.20 -4.11 -15.80
C ALA A 74 -7.56 -3.77 -15.18
N HIS A 75 -7.63 -3.61 -13.84
CA HIS A 75 -8.84 -3.27 -13.11
C HIS A 75 -8.77 -1.86 -12.49
N LYS A 76 -7.85 -1.01 -12.96
CA LYS A 76 -7.67 0.35 -12.43
C LYS A 76 -8.91 1.23 -12.62
N ASP A 77 -9.67 1.02 -13.69
CA ASP A 77 -10.92 1.74 -13.99
C ASP A 77 -12.08 1.38 -13.05
N GLU A 78 -11.96 0.29 -12.29
CA GLU A 78 -12.92 -0.07 -11.24
C GLU A 78 -12.75 0.78 -9.97
N ILE A 79 -11.62 1.49 -9.83
CA ILE A 79 -11.37 2.38 -8.70
C ILE A 79 -12.22 3.64 -8.86
N GLN A 80 -13.13 3.85 -7.92
CA GLN A 80 -14.04 5.00 -7.93
C GLN A 80 -13.51 6.17 -7.13
N ARG A 81 -12.80 5.88 -6.04
CA ARG A 81 -12.31 6.90 -5.11
C ARG A 81 -11.09 6.43 -4.37
N LEU A 82 -10.07 7.28 -4.33
CA LEU A 82 -8.89 7.08 -3.51
C LEU A 82 -9.13 7.63 -2.12
N GLY A 83 -8.83 6.80 -1.12
CA GLY A 83 -8.80 7.15 0.29
C GLY A 83 -7.72 6.32 0.95
N LEU A 84 -6.96 6.90 1.88
CA LEU A 84 -5.77 6.27 2.45
C LEU A 84 -6.03 5.67 3.84
N SER A 85 -7.20 5.94 4.43
CA SER A 85 -7.53 5.42 5.76
C SER A 85 -7.58 3.89 5.77
N VAL A 86 -7.17 3.29 6.89
CA VAL A 86 -7.30 1.84 7.10
C VAL A 86 -8.78 1.43 7.08
N SER A 87 -9.65 2.20 7.74
CA SER A 87 -11.10 1.97 7.74
C SER A 87 -11.88 3.26 7.96
N SER A 88 -13.20 3.21 7.75
CA SER A 88 -14.12 4.31 8.10
C SER A 88 -14.14 4.63 9.60
N ASP A 89 -13.78 3.65 10.45
CA ASP A 89 -13.83 3.77 11.90
C ASP A 89 -12.51 4.28 12.50
N THR A 90 -11.48 4.47 11.67
CA THR A 90 -10.13 4.86 12.09
C THR A 90 -9.64 6.11 11.34
N PRO A 91 -10.37 7.24 11.42
CA PRO A 91 -10.00 8.45 10.70
C PRO A 91 -8.59 8.93 11.08
N ASN A 92 -7.85 9.44 10.10
CA ASN A 92 -6.47 9.88 10.20
C ASN A 92 -5.44 8.76 10.48
N ILE A 93 -5.81 7.48 10.35
CA ILE A 93 -4.87 6.36 10.41
C ILE A 93 -4.78 5.74 9.02
N LEU A 94 -3.65 5.93 8.37
CA LEU A 94 -3.43 5.59 6.97
C LEU A 94 -2.81 4.19 6.84
N SER A 95 -3.23 3.43 5.83
CA SER A 95 -2.63 2.15 5.47
C SER A 95 -1.34 2.38 4.68
N THR A 96 -0.28 1.65 5.05
CA THR A 96 0.99 1.70 4.30
C THR A 96 0.81 1.21 2.86
N GLU A 97 -0.10 0.27 2.56
CA GLU A 97 -0.25 -0.31 1.21
C GLU A 97 -0.94 0.71 0.31
N LYS A 98 -1.95 1.40 0.87
CA LYS A 98 -2.63 2.50 0.20
C LYS A 98 -1.67 3.66 -0.07
N ILE A 99 -0.81 4.01 0.89
CA ILE A 99 0.23 5.03 0.69
C ILE A 99 1.20 4.62 -0.42
N ARG A 100 1.72 3.39 -0.34
CA ARG A 100 2.68 2.84 -1.31
C ARG A 100 2.12 2.94 -2.73
N LYS A 101 0.88 2.50 -2.92
CA LYS A 101 0.21 2.53 -4.22
C LYS A 101 -0.20 3.93 -4.66
N PHE A 102 -0.74 4.73 -3.74
CA PHE A 102 -1.14 6.12 -4.03
C PHE A 102 0.04 6.98 -4.47
N PHE A 103 1.23 6.81 -3.89
CA PHE A 103 2.41 7.59 -4.26
C PHE A 103 3.27 6.90 -5.34
N ASN A 104 2.74 5.88 -6.02
CA ASN A 104 3.46 5.17 -7.07
C ASN A 104 4.85 4.68 -6.58
N ILE A 105 4.92 4.24 -5.32
CA ILE A 105 6.13 3.69 -4.71
C ILE A 105 6.21 2.23 -5.09
N PHE A 106 6.89 1.97 -6.19
CA PHE A 106 7.13 0.61 -6.64
C PHE A 106 8.36 0.08 -5.95
N ASP A 107 8.17 -1.05 -5.28
CA ASP A 107 9.30 -1.90 -4.99
C ASP A 107 9.72 -2.56 -6.31
N SER A 108 11.03 -2.58 -6.59
CA SER A 108 11.64 -3.33 -7.70
C SER A 108 11.22 -4.82 -7.76
N ARG A 109 10.62 -5.31 -6.68
CA ARG A 109 10.12 -6.67 -6.45
C ARG A 109 8.76 -6.96 -7.09
N GLN A 110 7.93 -5.94 -7.36
CA GLN A 110 6.63 -6.11 -8.01
C GLN A 110 6.75 -5.87 -9.52
N THR A 111 6.25 -6.83 -10.31
CA THR A 111 6.29 -6.80 -11.78
C THR A 111 5.05 -6.16 -12.41
N ASP A 112 4.17 -5.57 -11.61
CA ASP A 112 2.98 -4.90 -12.13
C ASP A 112 3.33 -3.47 -12.57
N ASP A 113 2.91 -3.11 -13.77
CA ASP A 113 3.09 -1.78 -14.37
C ASP A 113 2.08 -0.75 -13.81
N PHE A 114 1.30 -1.14 -12.79
CA PHE A 114 0.27 -0.32 -12.17
C PHE A 114 0.81 1.07 -11.83
N LYS A 115 0.27 2.13 -12.43
CA LYS A 115 0.65 3.52 -12.09
C LYS A 115 -0.53 4.46 -12.22
N PHE A 116 -0.71 5.30 -11.20
CA PHE A 116 -1.61 6.44 -11.30
C PHE A 116 -0.96 7.56 -12.12
N SER A 117 -1.64 7.93 -13.20
CA SER A 117 -1.38 9.12 -13.98
C SER A 117 -1.97 10.37 -13.30
N MET A 118 -1.59 11.56 -13.75
CA MET A 118 -2.20 12.81 -13.27
C MET A 118 -3.71 12.86 -13.50
N GLN A 119 -4.20 12.21 -14.56
CA GLN A 119 -5.63 12.16 -14.86
C GLN A 119 -6.35 11.27 -13.84
N ASP A 120 -5.77 10.13 -13.47
CA ASP A 120 -6.36 9.23 -12.47
C ASP A 120 -6.57 9.94 -11.13
N TYR A 121 -5.60 10.75 -10.66
CA TYR A 121 -5.79 11.52 -9.42
C TYR A 121 -6.88 12.59 -9.56
N ARG A 122 -6.99 13.24 -10.71
CA ARG A 122 -8.06 14.24 -10.96
C ARG A 122 -9.43 13.60 -10.90
N ASP A 123 -9.56 12.38 -11.40
CA ASP A 123 -10.84 11.67 -11.45
C ASP A 123 -11.18 10.98 -10.12
N MET A 124 -10.18 10.49 -9.38
CA MET A 124 -10.40 9.61 -8.24
C MET A 124 -10.05 10.22 -6.86
N ALA A 125 -9.23 11.27 -6.80
CA ALA A 125 -8.79 11.90 -5.54
C ALA A 125 -9.18 13.38 -5.40
N ILE A 126 -9.39 14.08 -6.52
CA ILE A 126 -9.64 15.52 -6.52
C ILE A 126 -11.08 15.80 -6.91
N PHE A 127 -11.90 16.13 -5.90
CA PHE A 127 -13.33 16.31 -6.10
C PHE A 127 -13.65 17.76 -6.43
N GLY A 128 -13.64 18.09 -7.72
CA GLY A 128 -14.04 19.39 -8.21
C GLY A 128 -14.51 19.39 -9.67
N ASP A 129 -15.21 20.46 -10.05
CA ASP A 129 -15.95 20.52 -11.33
C ASP A 129 -15.09 20.95 -12.54
N ILE A 130 -13.81 21.26 -12.29
CA ILE A 130 -12.83 21.69 -13.30
C ILE A 130 -11.51 20.93 -13.09
N PRO A 131 -10.68 20.77 -14.12
CA PRO A 131 -9.39 20.09 -13.98
C PRO A 131 -8.41 20.96 -13.19
N TYR A 132 -8.22 20.63 -11.91
CA TYR A 132 -7.25 21.29 -11.05
C TYR A 132 -5.83 20.75 -11.26
N SER A 133 -4.87 21.63 -11.03
CA SER A 133 -3.50 21.24 -10.74
C SER A 133 -3.36 21.03 -9.23
N PHE A 134 -2.44 20.16 -8.83
CA PHE A 134 -2.34 19.76 -7.44
C PHE A 134 -0.93 19.34 -7.05
N ASN A 135 -0.65 19.41 -5.75
CA ASN A 135 0.48 18.74 -5.12
C ASN A 135 -0.02 18.08 -3.84
N ILE A 136 0.17 16.78 -3.71
CA ILE A 136 -0.15 16.05 -2.49
C ILE A 136 1.15 15.49 -1.96
N SER A 137 1.42 15.71 -0.67
CA SER A 137 2.60 15.16 -0.02
C SER A 137 2.29 14.50 1.31
N LEU A 138 3.12 13.51 1.66
CA LEU A 138 3.08 12.83 2.95
C LEU A 138 4.50 12.75 3.52
N LYS A 139 4.67 13.24 4.74
CA LYS A 139 5.93 13.21 5.47
C LYS A 139 5.76 12.45 6.78
N GLU A 140 6.22 11.21 6.81
CA GLU A 140 6.36 10.44 8.04
C GLU A 140 7.62 10.90 8.81
N VAL A 141 7.58 10.82 10.14
CA VAL A 141 8.74 11.09 10.99
C VAL A 141 9.92 10.23 10.54
N SER A 142 11.10 10.86 10.41
CA SER A 142 12.36 10.21 10.03
C SER A 142 12.43 9.59 8.62
N LYS A 143 11.40 9.70 7.77
CA LYS A 143 11.43 9.25 6.37
C LYS A 143 11.43 10.41 5.37
N PRO A 144 11.90 10.25 4.13
CA PRO A 144 11.73 11.26 3.07
C PRO A 144 10.25 11.63 2.86
N ALA A 145 9.99 12.85 2.40
CA ALA A 145 8.63 13.23 1.99
C ALA A 145 8.29 12.55 0.65
N LEU A 146 7.08 12.03 0.56
CA LEU A 146 6.48 11.49 -0.64
C LEU A 146 5.68 12.60 -1.33
N TYR A 147 5.70 12.63 -2.65
CA TYR A 147 5.01 13.64 -3.45
C TYR A 147 4.33 13.02 -4.65
N THR A 148 3.15 13.53 -5.00
CA THR A 148 2.51 13.31 -6.29
C THR A 148 1.87 14.61 -6.79
N GLY A 149 1.66 14.69 -8.10
CA GLY A 149 1.19 15.90 -8.78
C GLY A 149 2.32 16.81 -9.27
N GLU A 150 2.00 18.09 -9.40
CA GLU A 150 2.83 19.13 -10.00
C GLU A 150 3.56 19.96 -8.92
N PRO A 151 4.67 20.65 -9.25
CA PRO A 151 5.32 21.56 -8.32
C PRO A 151 4.39 22.69 -7.85
N VAL A 152 4.36 22.96 -6.54
CA VAL A 152 3.53 24.02 -5.96
C VAL A 152 3.91 25.38 -6.58
N PRO A 153 2.94 26.14 -7.13
CA PRO A 153 3.23 27.40 -7.80
C PRO A 153 3.58 28.51 -6.81
N LYS A 154 4.18 29.58 -7.31
CA LYS A 154 4.41 30.81 -6.52
C LYS A 154 3.18 31.73 -6.43
N SER A 155 2.15 31.45 -7.23
CA SER A 155 0.88 32.16 -7.24
C SER A 155 -0.05 31.67 -6.13
N GLU A 156 -1.29 32.16 -6.11
CA GLU A 156 -2.32 31.69 -5.18
C GLU A 156 -2.67 30.21 -5.42
N TYR A 157 -2.84 29.45 -4.34
CA TYR A 157 -3.30 28.07 -4.32
C TYR A 157 -4.04 27.81 -3.00
N GLY A 158 -4.93 26.83 -3.00
CA GLY A 158 -5.59 26.33 -1.81
C GLY A 158 -4.70 25.35 -1.06
N TYR A 159 -4.69 25.42 0.27
CA TYR A 159 -3.74 24.67 1.08
C TYR A 159 -4.41 24.05 2.31
N MET A 160 -4.13 22.76 2.54
CA MET A 160 -4.53 22.07 3.75
C MET A 160 -3.42 21.17 4.27
N LYS A 161 -3.30 21.13 5.60
CA LYS A 161 -2.33 20.32 6.35
C LYS A 161 -3.04 19.50 7.41
N ARG A 162 -2.72 18.21 7.49
CA ARG A 162 -3.31 17.27 8.46
C ARG A 162 -2.24 16.47 9.18
N LEU A 163 -2.45 16.32 10.49
CA LEU A 163 -1.71 15.35 11.30
C LEU A 163 -2.40 14.00 11.14
N VAL A 164 -1.64 12.99 10.73
CA VAL A 164 -2.11 11.63 10.50
C VAL A 164 -1.15 10.64 11.13
N LYS A 165 -1.58 9.39 11.23
CA LYS A 165 -0.73 8.27 11.64
C LYS A 165 -0.61 7.29 10.48
N VAL A 166 0.56 6.70 10.31
CA VAL A 166 0.78 5.62 9.33
C VAL A 166 0.86 4.30 10.08
N LYS A 167 0.01 3.34 9.69
CA LYS A 167 0.00 1.99 10.23
C LYS A 167 1.02 1.13 9.49
N HIS A 168 1.97 0.57 10.23
CA HIS A 168 2.95 -0.40 9.72
C HIS A 168 2.50 -1.82 10.02
N TYR A 169 2.86 -2.75 9.14
CA TYR A 169 2.47 -4.15 9.26
C TYR A 169 3.18 -4.85 10.40
N SER A 170 2.64 -6.01 10.75
CA SER A 170 3.32 -6.94 11.63
C SER A 170 4.46 -7.65 10.91
N SER A 171 5.50 -8.00 11.65
CA SER A 171 6.61 -8.84 11.18
C SER A 171 6.90 -9.94 12.18
N ALA A 172 7.29 -11.12 11.69
CA ALA A 172 7.96 -12.15 12.47
C ALA A 172 9.47 -12.00 12.29
N ASP A 173 10.18 -11.78 13.39
CA ASP A 173 11.64 -11.64 13.43
C ASP A 173 12.19 -12.74 14.35
N LEU A 174 12.86 -13.72 13.74
CA LEU A 174 13.39 -14.90 14.41
C LEU A 174 14.91 -14.96 14.30
N SER A 175 15.60 -15.21 15.42
CA SER A 175 16.96 -15.73 15.39
C SER A 175 16.91 -17.25 15.25
N GLY A 176 17.69 -17.84 14.32
CA GLY A 176 17.75 -19.28 14.11
C GLY A 176 18.07 -20.05 15.39
N GLY A 177 18.88 -19.44 16.28
CA GLY A 177 19.20 -20.02 17.59
C GLY A 177 18.01 -20.19 18.55
N ASP A 178 16.94 -19.39 18.40
CA ASP A 178 15.81 -19.39 19.33
C ASP A 178 15.01 -20.71 19.31
N LEU A 179 15.06 -21.44 18.19
CA LEU A 179 14.36 -22.73 18.01
C LEU A 179 15.32 -23.92 17.93
N ASN A 180 16.52 -23.78 18.47
CA ASN A 180 17.47 -24.89 18.48
C ASN A 180 16.97 -26.04 19.36
N LYS A 181 16.74 -27.19 18.72
CA LYS A 181 16.34 -28.40 19.41
C LYS A 181 17.56 -29.07 20.03
N THR A 182 17.57 -29.21 21.35
CA THR A 182 18.65 -29.88 22.07
C THR A 182 18.42 -31.39 22.16
N GLY A 183 19.49 -32.18 22.13
CA GLY A 183 19.42 -33.62 22.44
C GLY A 183 18.84 -34.48 21.30
N VAL A 184 18.98 -34.02 20.06
CA VAL A 184 18.62 -34.81 18.87
C VAL A 184 19.60 -35.98 18.73
N ASN A 185 19.08 -37.21 18.88
CA ASN A 185 19.85 -38.42 18.62
C ASN A 185 19.80 -38.74 17.12
N LEU A 186 20.91 -38.55 16.41
CA LEU A 186 21.00 -38.91 15.00
C LEU A 186 21.00 -40.44 14.83
N PRO A 187 20.32 -40.99 13.81
CA PRO A 187 20.34 -42.41 13.52
C PRO A 187 21.77 -42.85 13.17
N SER A 188 22.31 -43.71 14.03
CA SER A 188 23.74 -43.96 14.20
C SER A 188 24.30 -45.05 13.28
N VAL A 189 24.14 -44.98 11.94
CA VAL A 189 24.60 -46.10 11.09
C VAL A 189 25.49 -45.72 9.88
N GLU A 190 25.38 -44.53 9.28
CA GLU A 190 26.24 -44.15 8.14
C GLU A 190 26.71 -42.70 8.22
N GLN A 191 27.99 -42.46 7.93
CA GLN A 191 28.57 -41.12 7.79
C GLN A 191 28.63 -40.74 6.30
N PRO A 192 28.28 -39.49 5.94
CA PRO A 192 27.79 -38.42 6.80
C PRO A 192 26.33 -38.64 7.27
N HIS A 193 25.98 -38.08 8.43
CA HIS A 193 24.63 -38.22 9.00
C HIS A 193 23.69 -37.12 8.51
N ASN A 194 22.62 -37.49 7.81
CA ASN A 194 21.61 -36.54 7.35
C ASN A 194 20.44 -36.43 8.34
N TYR A 195 19.96 -35.21 8.56
CA TYR A 195 18.78 -34.92 9.39
C TYR A 195 17.91 -33.85 8.74
N ASP A 196 16.66 -34.22 8.45
CA ASP A 196 15.67 -33.30 7.91
C ASP A 196 14.88 -32.67 9.05
N CYS A 197 14.73 -31.35 9.04
CA CYS A 197 13.98 -30.61 10.04
C CYS A 197 13.28 -29.39 9.44
N GLY A 198 12.58 -28.63 10.26
CA GLY A 198 11.91 -27.44 9.76
C GLY A 198 11.34 -26.52 10.82
N ILE A 199 11.09 -25.29 10.37
CA ILE A 199 10.42 -24.25 11.14
C ILE A 199 9.08 -23.98 10.47
N SER A 200 8.01 -23.90 11.26
CA SER A 200 6.71 -23.46 10.75
C SER A 200 6.24 -22.19 11.42
N PHE A 201 5.80 -21.22 10.61
CA PHE A 201 5.02 -20.08 11.10
C PHE A 201 3.55 -20.37 10.86
N THR A 202 2.78 -20.48 11.93
CA THR A 202 1.37 -20.83 11.90
C THR A 202 0.53 -19.57 12.11
N MET A 203 -0.36 -19.30 11.17
CA MET A 203 -1.26 -18.15 11.12
C MET A 203 -2.70 -18.62 11.23
N LYS A 204 -3.36 -18.29 12.33
CA LYS A 204 -4.79 -18.59 12.51
C LYS A 204 -5.62 -17.36 12.15
N TYR A 205 -6.42 -17.45 11.09
CA TYR A 205 -7.15 -16.29 10.60
C TYR A 205 -8.13 -15.71 11.61
N SER A 206 -8.74 -16.57 12.45
CA SER A 206 -9.65 -16.15 13.51
C SER A 206 -8.98 -15.30 14.59
N GLU A 207 -7.69 -15.53 14.84
CA GLU A 207 -6.91 -14.77 15.82
C GLU A 207 -6.37 -13.49 15.18
N LEU A 208 -5.81 -13.57 13.96
CA LEU A 208 -5.26 -12.41 13.25
C LEU A 208 -6.33 -11.35 12.99
N PHE A 209 -7.46 -11.75 12.41
CA PHE A 209 -8.55 -10.84 12.06
C PHE A 209 -9.61 -10.74 13.18
N ASP A 210 -9.16 -10.65 14.43
CA ASP A 210 -10.02 -10.42 15.58
C ASP A 210 -10.66 -9.01 15.50
N LYS A 211 -11.99 -8.98 15.33
CA LYS A 211 -12.77 -7.74 15.21
C LYS A 211 -12.87 -6.95 16.51
N THR A 212 -12.52 -7.54 17.66
CA THR A 212 -12.43 -6.81 18.94
C THR A 212 -11.23 -5.87 18.97
N ILE A 213 -10.20 -6.13 18.15
CA ILE A 213 -9.03 -5.27 17.97
C ILE A 213 -9.36 -4.18 16.95
N SER A 214 -9.06 -2.93 17.31
CA SER A 214 -9.23 -1.77 16.42
C SER A 214 -8.51 -2.00 15.08
N PRO A 215 -9.10 -1.66 13.93
CA PRO A 215 -8.44 -1.76 12.62
C PRO A 215 -7.05 -1.11 12.58
N ALA A 216 -6.84 -0.07 13.40
CA ALA A 216 -5.57 0.62 13.56
C ALA A 216 -4.40 -0.28 13.99
N TYR A 217 -4.68 -1.35 14.72
CA TYR A 217 -3.66 -2.27 15.28
C TYR A 217 -3.90 -3.72 14.89
N ARG A 218 -4.98 -4.01 14.14
CA ARG A 218 -5.34 -5.37 13.74
C ARG A 218 -4.46 -5.83 12.58
N ILE A 219 -3.92 -7.04 12.67
CA ILE A 219 -3.29 -7.74 11.55
C ILE A 219 -4.40 -8.13 10.56
N ASP A 220 -4.35 -7.61 9.32
CA ASP A 220 -5.35 -7.91 8.29
C ASP A 220 -4.73 -8.60 7.07
N PRO A 221 -4.60 -9.93 7.07
CA PRO A 221 -4.01 -10.69 5.96
C PRO A 221 -4.75 -10.54 4.62
N LYS A 222 -5.92 -9.90 4.58
CA LYS A 222 -6.66 -9.66 3.34
C LYS A 222 -6.11 -8.48 2.55
N ASN A 223 -5.61 -7.47 3.26
CA ASN A 223 -5.23 -6.17 2.70
C ASN A 223 -3.78 -5.80 3.03
N GLU A 224 -3.15 -6.48 3.98
CA GLU A 224 -1.81 -6.17 4.48
C GLU A 224 -0.89 -7.40 4.31
N PRO A 225 0.38 -7.19 3.91
CA PRO A 225 1.34 -8.28 3.83
C PRO A 225 1.75 -8.76 5.23
N LEU A 226 2.25 -10.00 5.29
CA LEU A 226 2.91 -10.55 6.47
C LEU A 226 4.38 -10.80 6.16
N MET A 227 5.27 -10.32 7.02
CA MET A 227 6.71 -10.46 6.84
C MET A 227 7.29 -11.50 7.80
N PHE A 228 8.20 -12.32 7.31
CA PHE A 228 8.93 -13.33 8.07
C PHE A 228 10.41 -13.17 7.78
N LYS A 229 11.19 -13.01 8.84
CA LYS A 229 12.63 -12.85 8.77
C LYS A 229 13.29 -13.85 9.71
N ILE A 230 14.19 -14.67 9.17
CA ILE A 230 15.03 -15.59 9.95
C ILE A 230 16.48 -15.18 9.73
N THR A 231 17.16 -14.90 10.83
CA THR A 231 18.56 -14.43 10.84
C THR A 231 19.39 -15.23 11.84
N ASP A 232 20.69 -15.03 11.85
CA ASP A 232 21.61 -15.56 12.86
C ASP A 232 21.48 -17.09 13.04
N PHE A 233 22.01 -17.81 12.06
CA PHE A 233 22.10 -19.27 12.07
C PHE A 233 23.32 -19.76 12.86
N SER A 234 24.10 -18.86 13.47
CA SER A 234 25.38 -19.18 14.09
C SER A 234 25.27 -20.25 15.18
N GLN A 235 24.22 -20.24 16.00
CA GLN A 235 24.08 -21.25 17.05
C GLN A 235 23.84 -22.66 16.51
N SER A 236 23.24 -22.77 15.32
CA SER A 236 22.87 -24.03 14.68
C SER A 236 23.97 -24.54 13.74
N LEU A 237 24.81 -23.63 13.23
CA LEU A 237 25.86 -23.90 12.24
C LEU A 237 27.30 -23.87 12.81
N ASN A 238 27.56 -23.16 13.90
CA ASN A 238 28.89 -23.02 14.51
C ASN A 238 29.28 -24.23 15.40
N SER A 239 28.68 -25.40 15.15
CA SER A 239 29.15 -26.65 15.73
C SER A 239 30.24 -27.22 14.83
N THR A 240 31.33 -27.71 15.42
CA THR A 240 32.43 -28.36 14.68
C THR A 240 31.99 -29.59 13.89
N ASP A 241 30.77 -30.09 14.14
CA ASP A 241 30.24 -31.31 13.57
C ASP A 241 29.20 -31.07 12.48
N VAL A 242 28.83 -29.82 12.17
CA VAL A 242 27.93 -29.49 11.05
C VAL A 242 28.78 -29.23 9.81
N LYS A 243 28.55 -30.00 8.75
CA LYS A 243 29.27 -29.85 7.49
C LYS A 243 28.54 -28.93 6.52
N TYR A 244 27.25 -29.18 6.32
CA TYR A 244 26.37 -28.38 5.47
C TYR A 244 24.98 -28.28 6.08
N VAL A 245 24.33 -27.15 5.84
CA VAL A 245 22.90 -26.98 6.05
C VAL A 245 22.32 -26.36 4.81
N THR A 246 21.29 -26.99 4.27
CA THR A 246 20.59 -26.49 3.10
C THR A 246 19.16 -26.15 3.46
N LEU A 247 18.65 -25.05 2.91
CA LEU A 247 17.21 -24.85 2.78
C LEU A 247 16.76 -25.55 1.49
N ASP A 248 15.97 -26.62 1.65
CA ASP A 248 15.55 -27.45 0.52
C ASP A 248 14.28 -26.92 -0.12
N LYS A 249 13.33 -26.52 0.71
CA LYS A 249 12.00 -26.10 0.25
C LYS A 249 11.25 -25.30 1.29
N VAL A 250 10.29 -24.52 0.81
CA VAL A 250 9.27 -23.85 1.61
C VAL A 250 7.90 -24.36 1.16
N ARG A 251 6.97 -24.60 2.07
CA ARG A 251 5.63 -25.12 1.75
C ARG A 251 4.52 -24.36 2.47
N PHE A 252 3.41 -24.19 1.76
CA PHE A 252 2.17 -23.77 2.37
C PHE A 252 1.37 -24.98 2.84
N VAL A 253 0.88 -24.92 4.06
CA VAL A 253 0.08 -25.97 4.67
C VAL A 253 -1.22 -25.34 5.20
N LYS A 254 -2.36 -25.83 4.73
CA LYS A 254 -3.68 -25.42 5.23
C LYS A 254 -4.25 -26.51 6.11
N ASP A 255 -4.60 -26.15 7.35
CA ASP A 255 -5.26 -27.07 8.29
C ASP A 255 -4.52 -28.43 8.43
N GLY A 256 -3.18 -28.39 8.38
CA GLY A 256 -2.29 -29.56 8.46
C GLY A 256 -2.04 -30.30 7.13
N VAL A 257 -2.58 -29.84 6.01
CA VAL A 257 -2.42 -30.44 4.68
C VAL A 257 -1.64 -29.52 3.74
N GLU A 258 -0.57 -30.03 3.12
CA GLU A 258 0.20 -29.27 2.11
C GLU A 258 -0.69 -28.84 0.94
N ILE A 259 -0.61 -27.56 0.58
CA ILE A 259 -1.33 -26.98 -0.54
C ILE A 259 -0.60 -27.35 -1.83
N SER A 260 -1.32 -27.89 -2.80
CA SER A 260 -0.77 -28.18 -4.12
C SER A 260 -0.74 -26.92 -4.99
N MET A 261 0.46 -26.45 -5.32
CA MET A 261 0.69 -25.29 -6.20
C MET A 261 2.10 -25.39 -6.85
N PRO A 262 2.40 -24.62 -7.91
CA PRO A 262 3.69 -24.71 -8.59
C PRO A 262 4.81 -24.00 -7.81
N TYR A 263 5.38 -24.69 -6.81
CA TYR A 263 6.45 -24.18 -5.95
C TYR A 263 7.80 -23.97 -6.64
N GLU A 264 7.98 -24.51 -7.85
CA GLU A 264 9.21 -24.44 -8.64
C GLU A 264 9.29 -23.15 -9.48
N THR A 265 8.21 -22.35 -9.48
CA THR A 265 8.15 -21.07 -10.18
C THR A 265 8.03 -19.93 -9.17
N ILE A 266 8.70 -18.82 -9.47
CA ILE A 266 8.54 -17.57 -8.72
C ILE A 266 7.13 -17.03 -8.97
N ASP A 267 6.42 -16.69 -7.89
CA ASP A 267 5.09 -16.08 -7.95
C ASP A 267 5.03 -14.81 -7.09
N ASN A 268 5.43 -13.69 -7.71
CA ASN A 268 5.45 -12.37 -7.09
C ASN A 268 4.06 -11.82 -6.72
N LYS A 269 2.97 -12.50 -7.13
CA LYS A 269 1.61 -12.11 -6.72
C LYS A 269 1.23 -12.70 -5.37
N THR A 270 1.80 -13.84 -5.01
CA THR A 270 1.48 -14.56 -3.76
C THR A 270 2.54 -14.32 -2.69
N TYR A 271 3.81 -14.29 -3.08
CA TYR A 271 4.91 -14.12 -2.14
C TYR A 271 6.12 -13.43 -2.77
N PHE A 272 6.97 -12.89 -1.91
CA PHE A 272 8.33 -12.50 -2.25
C PHE A 272 9.28 -13.21 -1.30
N PHE A 273 10.20 -14.01 -1.84
CA PHE A 273 11.09 -14.86 -1.04
C PHE A 273 12.53 -14.63 -1.46
N THR A 274 13.36 -14.23 -0.50
CA THR A 274 14.79 -14.03 -0.72
C THR A 274 15.63 -14.70 0.35
N ILE A 275 16.84 -15.05 -0.05
CA ILE A 275 17.92 -15.48 0.83
C ILE A 275 19.12 -14.59 0.49
N ASP A 276 19.66 -13.89 1.48
CA ASP A 276 20.79 -12.97 1.31
C ASP A 276 20.55 -11.91 0.20
N GLY A 277 19.30 -11.45 0.09
CA GLY A 277 18.84 -10.50 -0.92
C GLY A 277 18.68 -11.06 -2.34
N VAL A 278 18.93 -12.35 -2.55
CA VAL A 278 18.71 -13.04 -3.83
C VAL A 278 17.33 -13.69 -3.81
N GLN A 279 16.55 -13.47 -4.87
CA GLN A 279 15.20 -14.02 -4.99
C GLN A 279 15.20 -15.50 -5.39
N TYR A 280 14.35 -16.29 -4.72
CA TYR A 280 14.16 -17.72 -4.98
C TYR A 280 12.69 -18.08 -5.16
N ASN A 281 12.44 -19.22 -5.82
CA ASN A 281 11.17 -19.93 -5.71
C ASN A 281 11.15 -20.75 -4.41
N MET A 282 10.02 -21.37 -4.08
CA MET A 282 9.85 -22.15 -2.85
C MET A 282 10.42 -23.58 -2.93
N THR A 283 11.06 -23.97 -4.04
CA THR A 283 11.77 -25.26 -4.20
C THR A 283 13.07 -25.00 -4.96
N PRO A 284 14.04 -24.32 -4.32
CA PRO A 284 15.29 -23.97 -4.98
C PRO A 284 15.99 -25.22 -5.52
N SER A 285 16.47 -25.14 -6.77
CA SER A 285 17.20 -26.21 -7.43
C SER A 285 18.50 -25.64 -8.03
N PRO A 286 19.68 -25.95 -7.46
CA PRO A 286 19.90 -26.79 -6.26
C PRO A 286 19.36 -26.16 -4.96
N PRO A 287 19.22 -26.95 -3.86
CA PRO A 287 19.01 -26.41 -2.52
C PRO A 287 20.03 -25.32 -2.15
N VAL A 288 19.64 -24.40 -1.26
CA VAL A 288 20.48 -23.25 -0.92
C VAL A 288 21.30 -23.53 0.32
N ASP A 289 22.63 -23.47 0.20
CA ASP A 289 23.54 -23.58 1.34
C ASP A 289 23.36 -22.39 2.29
N MET A 290 23.18 -22.68 3.56
CA MET A 290 23.01 -21.70 4.64
C MET A 290 24.35 -21.45 5.33
N SER A 291 24.61 -20.19 5.67
CA SER A 291 25.76 -19.77 6.46
C SER A 291 25.33 -19.11 7.77
N ASP A 292 26.25 -18.93 8.72
CA ASP A 292 25.98 -18.24 10.00
C ASP A 292 25.32 -16.87 9.83
N LYS A 293 25.63 -16.21 8.71
CA LYS A 293 25.18 -14.84 8.38
C LYS A 293 24.01 -14.81 7.42
N SER A 294 23.53 -15.98 6.99
CA SER A 294 22.45 -16.02 6.02
C SER A 294 21.19 -15.40 6.60
N GLU A 295 20.44 -14.73 5.74
CA GLU A 295 19.21 -14.03 6.06
C GLU A 295 18.11 -14.53 5.12
N ILE A 296 17.07 -15.12 5.71
CA ILE A 296 15.86 -15.51 4.98
C ILE A 296 14.82 -14.41 5.19
N GLU A 297 14.33 -13.83 4.10
CA GLU A 297 13.17 -12.93 4.13
C GLU A 297 12.05 -13.51 3.26
N PHE A 298 10.88 -13.67 3.85
CA PHE A 298 9.68 -14.13 3.17
C PHE A 298 8.55 -13.14 3.44
N GLU A 299 7.94 -12.63 2.39
CA GLU A 299 6.83 -11.70 2.46
C GLU A 299 5.62 -12.32 1.77
N LEU A 300 4.51 -12.42 2.50
CA LEU A 300 3.24 -12.90 1.95
C LEU A 300 2.43 -11.73 1.45
N MET A 301 2.08 -11.73 0.17
CA MET A 301 1.32 -10.67 -0.47
C MET A 301 -0.19 -10.78 -0.16
N PRO A 302 -0.89 -9.65 0.06
CA PRO A 302 -2.34 -9.65 0.11
C PRO A 302 -2.95 -9.79 -1.31
N THR A 303 -4.12 -10.40 -1.50
CA THR A 303 -4.94 -11.09 -0.50
C THR A 303 -4.36 -12.47 -0.19
N LEU A 304 -4.06 -12.73 1.09
CA LEU A 304 -3.46 -14.00 1.47
C LEU A 304 -4.38 -15.19 1.19
N MET A 305 -3.81 -16.31 0.75
CA MET A 305 -4.56 -17.52 0.41
C MET A 305 -5.46 -17.97 1.57
N PHE A 306 -6.72 -18.26 1.26
CA PHE A 306 -7.73 -18.70 2.24
C PHE A 306 -8.05 -17.68 3.34
N SER A 307 -7.62 -16.42 3.24
CA SER A 307 -7.95 -15.38 4.24
C SER A 307 -9.44 -15.06 4.35
N SER A 308 -10.26 -15.47 3.37
CA SER A 308 -11.72 -15.46 3.45
C SER A 308 -12.30 -16.55 4.38
N GLU A 309 -11.56 -17.64 4.59
CA GLU A 309 -11.92 -18.77 5.46
C GLU A 309 -11.43 -18.50 6.88
N ILE A 310 -12.16 -17.69 7.65
CA ILE A 310 -11.74 -17.19 8.96
C ILE A 310 -11.39 -18.29 9.98
N THR A 311 -11.93 -19.50 9.83
CA THR A 311 -11.66 -20.63 10.73
C THR A 311 -10.42 -21.43 10.36
N SER A 312 -9.83 -21.16 9.19
CA SER A 312 -8.67 -21.90 8.72
C SER A 312 -7.37 -21.38 9.30
N THR A 313 -6.41 -22.29 9.33
CA THR A 313 -5.03 -22.03 9.69
C THR A 313 -4.16 -22.23 8.46
N LEU A 314 -3.35 -21.22 8.14
CA LEU A 314 -2.29 -21.33 7.16
C LEU A 314 -0.96 -21.47 7.90
N ALA A 315 -0.08 -22.35 7.45
CA ALA A 315 1.28 -22.43 7.93
C ALA A 315 2.26 -22.28 6.77
N LEU A 316 3.34 -21.54 7.02
CA LEU A 316 4.50 -21.43 6.15
C LEU A 316 5.62 -22.29 6.75
N GLN A 317 5.96 -23.39 6.08
CA GLN A 317 6.95 -24.36 6.55
C GLN A 317 8.25 -24.21 5.78
N PHE A 318 9.35 -23.95 6.47
CA PHE A 318 10.70 -23.97 5.94
C PHE A 318 11.35 -25.31 6.28
N ASN A 319 11.82 -26.03 5.27
CA ASN A 319 12.42 -27.34 5.42
C ASN A 319 13.92 -27.26 5.18
N PHE A 320 14.68 -27.75 6.15
CA PHE A 320 16.13 -27.76 6.13
C PHE A 320 16.65 -29.20 6.17
N SER A 321 17.80 -29.43 5.53
CA SER A 321 18.59 -30.64 5.67
C SER A 321 19.93 -30.31 6.30
N TYR A 322 20.32 -31.07 7.33
CA TYR A 322 21.60 -30.96 7.98
C TYR A 322 22.45 -32.18 7.65
N GLU A 323 23.69 -31.95 7.21
CA GLU A 323 24.72 -32.99 7.07
C GLU A 323 25.72 -32.84 8.22
N PHE A 324 25.79 -33.83 9.10
CA PHE A 324 26.71 -33.85 10.25
C PHE A 324 27.90 -34.79 10.01
N GLU A 325 29.09 -34.37 10.44
CA GLU A 325 30.32 -35.15 10.40
C GLU A 325 30.37 -36.20 11.51
N THR A 326 29.83 -35.90 12.70
CA THR A 326 29.87 -36.79 13.86
C THR A 326 28.54 -36.84 14.63
N ASN A 327 28.37 -37.88 15.46
CA ASN A 327 27.21 -38.04 16.35
C ASN A 327 27.42 -37.29 17.68
N SER A 328 27.67 -35.98 17.64
CA SER A 328 27.80 -35.14 18.82
C SER A 328 26.46 -34.50 19.21
N SER A 329 26.48 -33.57 20.18
CA SER A 329 25.29 -32.78 20.54
C SER A 329 24.98 -31.80 19.43
N ASN A 330 23.98 -32.13 18.61
CA ASN A 330 23.54 -31.31 17.49
C ASN A 330 22.36 -30.42 17.87
N TYR A 331 22.29 -29.25 17.24
CA TYR A 331 21.30 -28.21 17.51
C TYR A 331 20.58 -27.79 16.21
N PRO A 332 19.90 -28.72 15.51
CA PRO A 332 19.14 -28.36 14.32
C PRO A 332 18.00 -27.41 14.70
N ILE A 333 17.70 -26.48 13.80
CA ILE A 333 16.58 -25.55 14.01
C ILE A 333 15.28 -26.28 13.70
N GLU A 334 14.44 -26.46 14.71
CA GLU A 334 13.17 -27.18 14.56
C GLU A 334 12.13 -26.61 15.53
N GLY A 335 10.99 -26.18 15.01
CA GLY A 335 9.94 -25.66 15.87
C GLY A 335 8.76 -25.05 15.13
N GLU A 336 7.76 -24.64 15.91
CA GLU A 336 6.57 -23.97 15.43
C GLU A 336 6.42 -22.63 16.16
N ILE A 337 6.21 -21.57 15.39
CA ILE A 337 5.90 -20.23 15.89
C ILE A 337 4.47 -19.92 15.53
N LEU A 338 3.66 -19.61 16.54
CA LEU A 338 2.36 -19.00 16.32
C LEU A 338 2.55 -17.52 15.99
N TYR A 339 2.14 -17.13 14.78
CA TYR A 339 2.06 -15.75 14.36
C TYR A 339 0.80 -15.14 14.99
N SER A 340 0.96 -14.47 16.12
CA SER A 340 -0.13 -13.86 16.89
C SER A 340 0.34 -12.66 17.68
N TYR A 341 -0.62 -11.89 18.18
CA TYR A 341 -0.37 -10.69 18.98
C TYR A 341 0.42 -11.00 20.25
N ASN A 342 1.33 -10.09 20.65
CA ASN A 342 2.15 -10.21 21.85
C ASN A 342 3.03 -11.49 21.91
N SER A 343 3.31 -12.11 20.76
CA SER A 343 4.25 -13.22 20.67
C SER A 343 5.70 -12.69 20.68
N PRO A 344 6.66 -13.35 21.37
CA PRO A 344 8.01 -12.81 21.54
C PRO A 344 8.80 -12.61 20.24
N HIS A 345 8.41 -13.31 19.17
CA HIS A 345 9.03 -13.22 17.85
C HIS A 345 8.22 -12.39 16.86
N ILE A 346 7.10 -11.80 17.30
CA ILE A 346 6.19 -11.04 16.44
C ILE A 346 6.16 -9.58 16.90
N THR A 347 6.48 -8.69 15.97
CA THR A 347 6.23 -7.26 16.15
C THR A 347 4.78 -6.98 15.77
N ASP A 348 4.00 -6.48 16.73
CA ASP A 348 2.61 -6.07 16.50
C ASP A 348 2.54 -4.84 15.58
N PRO A 349 1.43 -4.64 14.82
CA PRO A 349 1.23 -3.44 14.04
C PRO A 349 1.35 -2.18 14.92
N TYR A 350 2.11 -1.19 14.45
CA TYR A 350 2.36 0.04 15.18
C TYR A 350 2.10 1.28 14.32
N LEU A 351 1.92 2.42 15.00
CA LEU A 351 1.60 3.68 14.36
C LEU A 351 2.77 4.66 14.47
N THR A 352 3.03 5.38 13.38
CA THR A 352 4.01 6.47 13.32
C THR A 352 3.33 7.77 12.97
N ASP A 353 3.83 8.88 13.51
CA ASP A 353 3.28 10.20 13.19
C ASP A 353 3.72 10.65 11.79
N ALA A 354 2.79 11.28 11.07
CA ALA A 354 3.04 11.84 9.76
C ALA A 354 2.22 13.11 9.53
N VAL A 355 2.64 13.88 8.53
CA VAL A 355 1.93 15.08 8.08
C VAL A 355 1.57 14.91 6.61
N MET A 356 0.29 15.06 6.29
CA MET A 356 -0.21 15.12 4.93
C MET A 356 -0.50 16.57 4.54
N GLU A 357 -0.05 16.98 3.36
CA GLU A 357 -0.31 18.31 2.79
C GLU A 357 -0.97 18.19 1.42
N VAL A 358 -1.97 19.02 1.17
CA VAL A 358 -2.72 19.07 -0.10
C VAL A 358 -2.71 20.52 -0.59
N CYS A 359 -2.18 20.74 -1.78
CA CYS A 359 -2.18 22.02 -2.49
C CYS A 359 -3.00 21.89 -3.79
N ILE A 360 -3.88 22.85 -4.11
CA ILE A 360 -4.77 22.84 -5.28
C ILE A 360 -4.77 24.21 -5.96
N TRP A 361 -4.71 24.28 -7.31
CA TRP A 361 -4.80 25.53 -8.08
C TRP A 361 -5.36 25.35 -9.51
#